data_AF-A0A2M7KZF8-F1
#
_entry.id   AF-A0A2M7KZF8-F1
#
_cell.length_a   1.000
_cell.length_b   1.000
_cell.length_c   1.000
_cell.angle_alpha   90.00
_cell.angle_beta   90.00
_cell.angle_gamma   90.00
#
_symmetry.space_group_name_H-M   'P 1'
#
loop_
_entity.id
_entity.type
_entity.pdbx_description
1 polymer ?
#
loop_
_entity_poly.entity_id
_entity_poly.type
_entity_poly.pdbx_seq_one_letter_code
_entity_poly.pdbx_strand_id
1 'polypeptide(L)'
;WTDDAWGNVLNATDPAASPHQYVGRLGYYLDGASGLQLLTQRYYDSGVGRFVSEDPVRDGQLWWGYADASPHGAADPAGER
;
A
#
# COMPACT_ATOMS: atom_id res chain seq x y z
N TRP A 1 11.39 -8.76 -7.30
CA TRP A 1 9.93 -8.54 -7.26
C TRP A 1 9.57 -7.55 -8.33
N THR A 2 8.50 -7.83 -9.06
CA THR A 2 7.84 -6.85 -9.91
C THR A 2 6.41 -6.77 -9.43
N ASP A 3 5.95 -5.56 -9.11
CA ASP A 3 4.61 -5.30 -8.61
C ASP A 3 3.81 -4.55 -9.69
N ASP A 4 2.49 -4.67 -9.67
CA ASP A 4 1.63 -3.80 -10.46
C ASP A 4 1.50 -2.40 -9.82
N ALA A 5 0.75 -1.51 -10.49
CA ALA A 5 0.53 -0.16 -10.00
C ALA A 5 -0.25 -0.10 -8.68
N TRP A 6 -0.89 -1.18 -8.24
CA TRP A 6 -1.65 -1.25 -6.98
C TRP A 6 -0.86 -1.95 -5.87
N GLY A 7 0.38 -2.38 -6.15
CA GLY A 7 1.23 -3.08 -5.20
C GLY A 7 1.00 -4.58 -5.12
N ASN A 8 0.28 -5.18 -6.09
CA ASN A 8 0.16 -6.63 -6.19
C ASN A 8 1.44 -7.23 -6.77
N VAL A 9 1.96 -8.26 -6.11
CA VAL A 9 3.15 -8.97 -6.55
C VAL A 9 2.85 -9.77 -7.82
N LEU A 10 3.52 -9.43 -8.93
CA LEU A 10 3.45 -10.17 -10.20
C LEU A 10 4.51 -11.28 -10.29
N ASN A 11 5.68 -11.07 -9.67
CA ASN A 11 6.74 -12.07 -9.65
C ASN A 11 7.54 -12.03 -8.35
N ALA A 12 7.65 -13.20 -7.72
CA ALA A 12 8.22 -13.44 -6.42
C ALA A 12 9.40 -14.41 -6.52
N THR A 13 10.59 -13.93 -6.87
CA THR A 13 11.74 -14.81 -7.17
C THR A 13 12.83 -14.83 -6.10
N ASP A 14 12.67 -14.12 -4.98
CA ASP A 14 13.72 -14.01 -3.96
C ASP A 14 13.24 -14.41 -2.55
N PRO A 15 13.65 -15.57 -2.02
CA PRO A 15 13.30 -15.98 -0.66
C PRO A 15 13.89 -15.10 0.45
N ALA A 16 14.86 -14.22 0.14
CA ALA A 16 15.45 -13.24 1.06
C ALA A 16 14.86 -11.82 0.89
N ALA A 17 13.69 -11.72 0.25
CA ALA A 17 13.03 -10.45 0.01
C ALA A 17 12.85 -9.61 1.26
N SER A 18 13.14 -8.32 1.13
CA SER A 18 12.76 -7.33 2.14
C SER A 18 11.24 -7.32 2.32
N PRO A 19 10.73 -7.15 3.56
CA PRO A 19 9.31 -6.88 3.78
C PRO A 19 8.92 -5.48 3.29
N HIS A 20 9.87 -4.58 3.03
CA HIS A 20 9.60 -3.31 2.39
C HIS A 20 9.44 -3.47 0.87
N GLN A 21 8.23 -3.81 0.45
CA GLN A 21 7.87 -4.12 -0.94
C GLN A 21 7.10 -2.98 -1.62
N TYR A 22 6.83 -3.11 -2.93
CA TYR A 22 6.19 -2.07 -3.74
C TYR A 22 6.98 -0.74 -3.64
N VAL A 23 6.36 0.36 -3.22
CA VAL A 23 7.06 1.62 -2.93
C VAL A 23 7.76 1.60 -1.56
N GLY A 24 8.30 0.45 -1.13
CA GLY A 24 8.91 0.21 0.18
C GLY A 24 9.97 1.22 0.63
N ARG A 25 10.62 1.92 -0.30
CA ARG A 25 11.49 3.09 0.00
C ARG A 25 10.77 4.23 0.73
N LEU A 26 9.45 4.29 0.64
CA LEU A 26 8.56 5.25 1.30
C LEU A 26 8.05 4.73 2.65
N GLY A 27 8.55 3.58 3.13
CA GLY A 27 8.20 3.01 4.43
C GLY A 27 7.12 1.94 4.39
N TYR A 28 6.63 1.55 3.21
CA TYR A 28 5.59 0.53 3.07
C TYR A 28 6.16 -0.79 3.54
N TYR A 29 5.40 -1.50 4.39
CA TYR A 29 5.82 -2.76 4.98
C TYR A 29 4.76 -3.82 4.74
N LEU A 30 5.11 -4.88 4.03
CA LEU A 30 4.22 -6.03 3.86
C LEU A 30 4.20 -6.85 5.15
N ASP A 31 3.04 -6.92 5.78
CA ASP A 31 2.80 -7.85 6.87
C ASP A 31 2.50 -9.25 6.28
N GLY A 32 3.45 -10.16 6.41
CA GLY A 32 3.31 -11.52 5.89
C GLY A 32 2.21 -12.36 6.55
N ALA A 33 1.71 -11.97 7.73
CA ALA A 33 0.63 -12.70 8.40
C ALA A 33 -0.75 -12.35 7.81
N SER A 34 -0.99 -11.07 7.50
CA SER A 34 -2.25 -10.60 6.94
C SER A 34 -2.24 -10.48 5.42
N GLY A 35 -1.08 -10.33 4.80
CA GLY A 35 -0.92 -9.98 3.39
C GLY A 35 -1.17 -8.50 3.09
N LEU A 36 -1.40 -7.67 4.11
CA LEU A 36 -1.65 -6.24 3.96
C LEU A 36 -0.34 -5.44 3.99
N GLN A 37 -0.34 -4.27 3.35
CA GLN A 37 0.76 -3.32 3.45
C GLN A 37 0.47 -2.30 4.56
N LEU A 38 1.38 -2.15 5.51
CA LEU A 38 1.36 -1.08 6.50
C LEU A 38 2.00 0.17 5.89
N LEU A 39 1.21 1.24 5.77
CA LEU A 39 1.59 2.56 5.29
C LEU A 39 1.52 3.51 6.47
N THR A 40 2.58 3.51 7.29
CA THR A 40 2.72 4.32 8.51
C THR A 40 1.55 4.23 9.50
N GLN A 41 0.42 4.88 9.18
CA GLN A 41 -0.78 4.94 10.01
C GLN A 41 -1.85 3.89 9.67
N ARG A 42 -1.89 3.38 8.43
CA ARG A 42 -3.00 2.54 7.98
C ARG A 42 -2.54 1.29 7.24
N TYR A 43 -3.36 0.24 7.34
CA TYR A 43 -3.21 -0.95 6.53
C TYR A 43 -3.93 -0.78 5.19
N TYR A 44 -3.23 -1.11 4.12
CA TYR A 44 -3.67 -1.06 2.73
C TYR A 44 -3.77 -2.48 2.16
N ASP A 45 -4.87 -2.73 1.46
CA ASP A 45 -5.12 -3.98 0.72
C ASP A 45 -4.89 -3.72 -0.77
N SER A 46 -3.83 -4.29 -1.32
CA SER A 46 -3.48 -4.15 -2.74
C SER A 46 -4.44 -4.91 -3.68
N GLY A 47 -5.07 -5.98 -3.18
CA GLY A 47 -6.03 -6.77 -3.94
C GLY A 47 -7.35 -6.03 -4.16
N VAL A 48 -7.73 -5.18 -3.21
CA VAL A 48 -8.91 -4.30 -3.31
C VAL A 48 -8.54 -2.91 -3.84
N GLY A 49 -7.32 -2.44 -3.59
CA GLY A 49 -6.84 -1.11 -3.94
C GLY A 49 -7.30 -0.01 -2.97
N ARG A 50 -7.44 -0.34 -1.67
CA ARG A 50 -8.01 0.56 -0.64
C ARG A 50 -7.43 0.32 0.76
N PHE A 51 -7.55 1.31 1.64
CA PHE A 51 -7.28 1.14 3.06
C PHE A 51 -8.38 0.33 3.74
N VAL A 52 -8.00 -0.45 4.75
CA VAL A 52 -8.94 -1.24 5.57
C VAL A 52 -9.58 -0.43 6.69
N SER A 53 -9.11 0.81 6.91
CA SER A 53 -9.62 1.76 7.90
C SER A 53 -9.85 3.13 7.30
N GLU A 54 -10.74 3.92 7.91
CA GLU A 54 -10.94 5.33 7.56
C GLU A 54 -9.64 6.14 7.72
N ASP A 55 -9.48 7.17 6.88
CA ASP A 55 -8.46 8.19 7.01
C ASP A 55 -8.64 8.94 8.35
N PRO A 56 -7.62 8.94 9.24
CA PRO A 56 -7.69 9.67 10.50
C PRO A 56 -7.82 11.19 10.33
N VAL A 57 -7.33 11.75 9.21
CA VAL A 57 -7.45 13.18 8.89
C VAL A 57 -8.84 13.51 8.33
N ARG A 58 -9.53 12.49 7.77
CA ARG A 58 -10.83 12.59 7.10
C ARG A 58 -10.82 13.62 5.97
N ASP A 59 -9.73 13.64 5.23
CA ASP A 59 -9.56 14.56 4.12
C ASP A 59 -10.29 14.06 2.87
N GLY A 60 -10.85 14.99 2.09
CA GLY A 60 -11.64 14.67 0.91
C GLY A 60 -12.89 13.83 1.19
N GLN A 61 -13.30 13.03 0.20
CA GLN A 61 -14.55 12.24 0.22
C GLN A 61 -14.33 10.73 0.25
N LEU A 62 -13.09 10.26 0.04
CA LEU A 62 -12.75 8.85 -0.08
C LEU A 62 -11.84 8.44 1.08
N TRP A 63 -12.40 8.29 2.28
CA TRP A 63 -11.61 7.98 3.48
C TRP A 63 -10.96 6.59 3.47
N TRP A 64 -11.34 5.73 2.54
CA TRP A 64 -10.68 4.43 2.28
C TRP A 64 -9.85 4.43 1.00
N GLY A 65 -9.82 5.55 0.27
CA GLY A 65 -9.12 5.69 -1.00
C GLY A 65 -7.61 5.62 -0.81
N TYR A 66 -6.93 5.15 -1.85
CA TYR A 66 -5.47 5.17 -1.95
C TYR A 66 -5.07 5.97 -3.17
N ALA A 67 -4.17 6.94 -2.98
CA ALA A 67 -3.52 7.69 -4.07
C ALA A 67 -4.51 8.26 -5.10
N ASP A 68 -5.67 8.75 -4.64
CA ASP A 68 -6.77 9.27 -5.49
C ASP A 68 -7.17 8.32 -6.64
N ALA A 69 -7.11 7.01 -6.38
CA ALA A 69 -7.32 5.94 -7.35
C ALA A 69 -6.40 5.99 -8.59
N SER A 70 -5.25 6.68 -8.49
CA SER A 70 -4.27 6.87 -9.56
C SER A 70 -2.85 6.44 -9.15
N PRO A 71 -2.64 5.20 -8.68
CA PRO A 71 -1.38 4.80 -8.05
C PRO A 71 -0.21 4.55 -9.03
N HIS A 72 -0.45 4.69 -10.33
CA HIS A 72 0.60 4.70 -11.36
C HIS A 72 1.50 5.95 -11.30
N GLY A 73 0.99 7.06 -10.77
CA GLY A 73 1.69 8.35 -10.70
C GLY A 73 1.73 8.96 -9.29
N ALA A 74 1.03 8.35 -8.33
CA ALA A 74 0.91 8.82 -6.96
C ALA A 74 1.17 7.70 -5.96
N ALA A 75 1.65 8.06 -4.79
CA ALA A 75 1.80 7.18 -3.63
C ALA A 75 1.43 7.98 -2.38
N ASP A 76 1.08 7.27 -1.31
CA ASP A 76 0.74 7.86 -0.02
C ASP A 76 1.70 7.35 1.09
N PRO A 77 2.85 8.00 1.31
CA PRO A 77 3.82 7.64 2.35
C PRO A 77 3.26 7.73 3.77
N ALA A 78 2.31 8.63 4.01
CA ALA A 78 1.79 8.91 5.34
C ALA A 78 0.66 7.94 5.72
N GLY A 79 0.00 7.34 4.72
CA GLY A 79 -1.21 6.58 4.97
C GLY A 79 -2.36 7.51 5.33
N GLU A 80 -2.51 8.64 4.63
CA GLU A 80 -3.54 9.65 4.85
C GLU A 80 -4.37 9.98 3.58
N ARG A 81 -4.04 9.44 2.39
CA ARG A 81 -4.73 9.75 1.11
C ARG A 81 -4.76 8.65 0.03
#